data_AF-A0A1F9LW77-F1
#
_entry.id   AF-A0A1F9LW77-F1
#
_cell.length_a   1.000
_cell.length_b   1.000
_cell.length_c   1.000
_cell.angle_alpha   90.00
_cell.angle_beta   90.00
_cell.angle_gamma   90.00
#
_symmetry.space_group_name_H-M   'P 1'
#
loop_
_entity.id
_entity.type
_entity.pdbx_description
1 polymer ?
#
loop_
_entity_poly.entity_id
_entity_poly.type
_entity_poly.pdbx_seq_one_letter_code
_entity_poly.pdbx_strand_id
1 'polypeptide(L)'
;MRLEMAEFPVTDIRLGSAFRYYSGKLEVDGEELKNLVLQDKRIEEAWLEVVVPGEKVRVTGIRDVVEPRVKVDGKGQVFPGILGPVAPVGEGRTHRLSGMAVVVAAEYEGTIRAGLGVQRSAILDMWGPGAEASRFSSLVGLVLSLRLVQGLSELEAHTVIQQAEFQVAKRLAEVTVGLKPKRVETFDLTKVKPKLPRVLFIQGCLTDSHHVHSGVSYYGLPIRDSLATVVHPNEFFDGAFAINTTRCIGYFPITWDWQNHPLVLGLYREHGKRLNFAGVILERIRFETFQGKEVIAQNTAQLASNLGADAALVTWLGSGNAFVDVMLTVQACERRGIKTALVTYEYGGKEGIDSPLLYYVPEADAVVSTGSRDRWIDLPPAEKVVGPYKEIKILSYPGAPVASARGSLTLDARDMIVGGVDNWGRQSWACRAY
;
A
#
# COMPACT_ATOMS: atom_id res chain seq x y z
N MET A 1 13.26 12.09 15.16
CA MET A 1 11.81 11.98 15.35
C MET A 1 11.49 10.81 16.27
N ARG A 2 10.58 10.97 17.24
CA ARG A 2 10.09 9.89 18.13
C ARG A 2 8.57 9.82 18.03
N LEU A 3 8.03 8.68 17.59
CA LEU A 3 6.59 8.46 17.43
C LEU A 3 6.12 7.34 18.36
N GLU A 4 5.01 7.57 19.04
CA GLU A 4 4.26 6.55 19.78
C GLU A 4 3.03 6.14 18.98
N MET A 5 2.89 4.84 18.72
CA MET A 5 1.72 4.24 18.09
C MET A 5 0.88 3.53 19.14
N ALA A 6 -0.28 4.10 19.45
CA ALA A 6 -1.22 3.58 20.43
C ALA A 6 -2.26 2.69 19.74
N GLU A 7 -2.40 1.46 20.22
CA GLU A 7 -3.19 0.43 19.57
C GLU A 7 -4.54 0.21 20.26
N PHE A 8 -5.61 0.30 19.44
CA PHE A 8 -6.98 0.00 19.80
C PHE A 8 -7.50 -1.09 18.86
N PRO A 9 -7.37 -2.38 19.21
CA PRO A 9 -7.82 -3.45 18.33
C PRO A 9 -9.32 -3.39 18.10
N VAL A 10 -9.76 -3.71 16.90
CA VAL A 10 -11.16 -3.86 16.50
C VAL A 10 -11.34 -5.30 16.02
N THR A 11 -12.29 -5.99 16.63
CA THR A 11 -12.66 -7.37 16.30
C THR A 11 -14.10 -7.47 15.81
N ASP A 12 -14.89 -6.42 16.05
CA ASP A 12 -16.30 -6.35 15.70
C ASP A 12 -16.67 -4.91 15.36
N ILE A 13 -17.44 -4.73 14.29
CA ILE A 13 -17.93 -3.42 13.84
C ILE A 13 -19.42 -3.54 13.51
N ARG A 14 -20.18 -2.50 13.85
CA ARG A 14 -21.58 -2.38 13.45
C ARG A 14 -21.91 -0.96 13.03
N LEU A 15 -22.78 -0.85 12.03
CA LEU A 15 -23.44 0.41 11.70
C LEU A 15 -24.56 0.66 12.72
N GLY A 16 -24.60 1.87 13.27
CA GLY A 16 -25.54 2.36 14.27
C GLY A 16 -25.77 3.85 14.10
N SER A 17 -25.99 4.55 15.21
CA SER A 17 -26.30 5.99 15.23
C SER A 17 -25.37 6.80 16.15
N ALA A 18 -24.20 6.25 16.45
CA ALA A 18 -23.19 6.89 17.30
C ALA A 18 -21.80 6.31 17.02
N PHE A 19 -20.76 7.10 17.32
CA PHE A 19 -19.38 6.60 17.37
C PHE A 19 -19.03 6.16 18.77
N ARG A 20 -18.81 4.86 18.97
CA ARG A 20 -18.41 4.31 20.27
C ARG A 20 -17.39 3.20 20.07
N TYR A 21 -16.36 3.21 20.92
CA TYR A 21 -15.39 2.13 20.99
C TYR A 21 -15.35 1.59 22.40
N TYR A 22 -15.54 0.28 22.53
CA TYR A 22 -15.39 -0.40 23.81
C TYR A 22 -14.88 -1.83 23.60
N SER A 23 -13.70 -2.11 24.16
CA SER A 23 -13.15 -3.47 24.26
C SER A 23 -13.18 -4.27 22.94
N GLY A 24 -12.78 -3.63 21.83
CA GLY A 24 -12.73 -4.29 20.51
C GLY A 24 -13.99 -4.17 19.66
N LYS A 25 -15.06 -3.59 20.21
CA LYS A 25 -16.31 -3.36 19.49
C LYS A 25 -16.40 -1.90 19.07
N LEU A 26 -16.60 -1.67 17.78
CA LEU A 26 -16.76 -0.34 17.18
C LEU A 26 -18.19 -0.17 16.69
N GLU A 27 -18.90 0.80 17.26
CA GLU A 27 -20.15 1.32 16.70
C GLU A 27 -19.84 2.55 15.86
N VAL A 28 -20.44 2.61 14.67
CA VAL A 28 -20.21 3.66 13.67
C VAL A 28 -21.53 4.28 13.27
N ASP A 29 -21.63 5.61 13.32
CA ASP A 29 -22.78 6.31 12.74
C ASP A 29 -22.66 6.31 11.21
N GLY A 30 -23.44 5.45 10.56
CA GLY A 30 -23.40 5.30 9.11
C GLY A 30 -23.97 6.52 8.37
N GLU A 31 -24.94 7.22 8.95
CA GLU A 31 -25.52 8.42 8.34
C GLU A 31 -24.55 9.61 8.45
N GLU A 32 -23.88 9.77 9.60
CA GLU A 32 -22.86 10.82 9.76
C GLU A 32 -21.71 10.64 8.75
N LEU A 33 -21.21 9.41 8.57
CA LEU A 33 -20.15 9.13 7.60
C LEU A 33 -20.57 9.40 6.15
N LYS A 34 -21.79 8.98 5.76
CA LYS A 34 -22.32 9.29 4.42
C LYS A 34 -22.45 10.79 4.22
N ASN A 35 -23.01 11.50 5.19
CA ASN A 35 -23.17 12.95 5.13
C ASN A 35 -21.83 13.68 5.05
N LEU A 36 -20.80 13.22 5.78
CA LEU A 36 -19.44 13.74 5.72
C LEU A 36 -18.90 13.67 4.29
N VAL A 37 -19.00 12.50 3.65
CA VAL A 37 -18.49 12.25 2.30
C VAL A 37 -19.28 13.05 1.25
N LEU A 38 -20.61 13.11 1.37
CA LEU A 38 -21.51 13.83 0.44
C LEU A 38 -21.42 15.37 0.53
N GLN A 39 -20.56 15.91 1.40
CA GLN A 39 -20.19 17.33 1.35
C GLN A 39 -19.47 17.67 0.04
N ASP A 40 -18.68 16.74 -0.51
CA ASP A 40 -18.07 16.88 -1.83
C ASP A 40 -19.10 16.60 -2.93
N LYS A 41 -19.47 17.64 -3.69
CA LYS A 41 -20.50 17.55 -4.74
C LYS A 41 -20.08 16.75 -5.98
N ARG A 42 -18.83 16.29 -6.03
CA ARG A 42 -18.35 15.35 -7.06
C ARG A 42 -18.74 13.90 -6.74
N ILE A 43 -19.31 13.64 -5.56
CA ILE A 43 -19.87 12.34 -5.17
C ILE A 43 -21.38 12.44 -5.29
N GLU A 44 -21.96 11.60 -6.15
CA GLU A 44 -23.41 11.52 -6.37
C GLU A 44 -24.08 10.65 -5.30
N GLU A 45 -23.45 9.51 -4.98
CA GLU A 45 -23.98 8.53 -4.03
C GLU A 45 -22.85 7.92 -3.20
N ALA A 46 -23.11 7.67 -1.92
CA ALA A 46 -22.22 6.96 -1.02
C ALA A 46 -23.00 5.97 -0.15
N TRP A 47 -22.50 4.74 -0.02
CA TRP A 47 -23.08 3.74 0.87
C TRP A 47 -22.01 2.92 1.58
N LEU A 48 -22.39 2.34 2.73
CA LEU A 48 -21.51 1.65 3.64
C LEU A 48 -21.96 0.22 3.83
N GLU A 49 -21.01 -0.71 3.79
CA GLU A 49 -21.26 -2.11 4.12
C GLU A 49 -20.13 -2.63 5.01
N VAL A 50 -20.49 -3.45 6.00
CA VAL A 50 -19.52 -4.18 6.82
C VAL A 50 -19.26 -5.53 6.17
N VAL A 51 -17.98 -5.93 6.12
CA VAL A 51 -17.55 -7.26 5.69
C VAL A 51 -16.61 -7.84 6.75
N VAL A 52 -16.75 -9.13 7.04
CA VAL A 52 -15.96 -9.79 8.10
C VAL A 52 -15.22 -11.02 7.59
N PRO A 53 -14.07 -11.39 8.19
CA PRO A 53 -13.34 -12.59 7.81
C PRO A 53 -14.22 -13.85 7.85
N GLY A 54 -14.14 -14.66 6.80
CA GLY A 54 -14.89 -15.91 6.64
C GLY A 54 -16.27 -15.76 5.97
N GLU A 55 -16.79 -14.54 5.82
CA GLU A 55 -18.05 -14.31 5.11
C GLU A 55 -17.90 -14.57 3.61
N LYS A 56 -18.92 -15.17 2.96
CA LYS A 56 -18.89 -15.41 1.51
C LYS A 56 -19.21 -14.14 0.69
N VAL A 57 -18.49 -13.07 1.01
CA VAL A 57 -18.59 -11.74 0.39
C VAL A 57 -17.39 -11.44 -0.47
N ARG A 58 -17.65 -11.09 -1.74
CA ARG A 58 -16.66 -10.52 -2.66
C ARG A 58 -16.86 -9.01 -2.73
N VAL A 59 -15.80 -8.25 -2.45
CA VAL A 59 -15.76 -6.80 -2.66
C VAL A 59 -15.19 -6.52 -4.05
N THR A 60 -15.82 -5.63 -4.82
CA THR A 60 -15.38 -5.25 -6.17
C THR A 60 -15.08 -3.76 -6.26
N GLY A 61 -14.29 -3.37 -7.27
CA GLY A 61 -14.03 -1.96 -7.57
C GLY A 61 -13.19 -1.24 -6.53
N ILE A 62 -12.36 -1.98 -5.79
CA ILE A 62 -11.52 -1.46 -4.71
C ILE A 62 -10.49 -0.51 -5.30
N ARG A 63 -10.39 0.70 -4.74
CA ARG A 63 -9.46 1.74 -5.17
C ARG A 63 -8.29 1.93 -4.23
N ASP A 64 -8.53 1.75 -2.94
CA ASP A 64 -7.51 1.77 -1.88
C ASP A 64 -8.06 1.05 -0.63
N VAL A 65 -7.17 0.78 0.32
CA VAL A 65 -7.52 0.30 1.66
C VAL A 65 -6.63 1.04 2.64
N VAL A 66 -7.19 1.49 3.76
CA VAL A 66 -6.48 2.28 4.77
C VAL A 66 -6.76 1.78 6.18
N GLU A 67 -5.75 1.80 7.05
CA GLU A 67 -5.93 1.57 8.49
C GLU A 67 -6.40 2.89 9.14
N PRO A 68 -7.53 2.91 9.86
CA PRO A 68 -7.98 4.10 10.57
C PRO A 68 -6.95 4.55 11.60
N ARG A 69 -6.50 5.80 11.47
CA ARG A 69 -5.55 6.44 12.40
C ARG A 69 -5.98 7.85 12.73
N VAL A 70 -5.63 8.32 13.94
CA VAL A 70 -5.79 9.71 14.35
C VAL A 70 -4.56 10.17 15.13
N LYS A 71 -4.07 11.37 14.83
CA LYS A 71 -2.98 11.98 15.59
C LYS A 71 -3.55 12.72 16.79
N VAL A 72 -3.07 12.39 18.00
CA VAL A 72 -3.59 12.96 19.26
C VAL A 72 -2.56 13.84 19.97
N ASP A 73 -1.29 13.75 19.58
CA ASP A 73 -0.20 14.57 20.09
C ASP A 73 0.89 14.73 19.01
N GLY A 74 1.62 15.85 19.05
CA GLY A 74 2.63 16.22 18.07
C GLY A 74 2.12 17.17 16.98
N LYS A 75 3.00 17.47 16.01
CA LYS A 75 2.70 18.41 14.91
C LYS A 75 1.86 17.75 13.81
N GLY A 76 1.05 18.55 13.13
CA GLY A 76 0.27 18.11 11.97
C GLY A 76 -0.89 17.17 12.33
N GLN A 77 -1.34 16.41 11.34
CA GLN A 77 -2.35 15.36 11.47
C GLN A 77 -2.00 14.19 10.56
N VAL A 78 -2.72 13.08 10.68
CA VAL A 78 -2.60 11.97 9.72
C VAL A 78 -2.96 12.42 8.30
N PHE A 79 -2.35 11.80 7.30
CA PHE A 79 -2.51 12.12 5.88
C PHE A 79 -2.20 13.61 5.58
N PRO A 80 -1.01 14.11 5.97
CA PRO A 80 -0.65 15.51 5.84
C PRO A 80 -0.57 15.94 4.36
N GLY A 81 -1.00 17.16 4.05
CA GLY A 81 -1.13 17.65 2.67
C GLY A 81 -2.36 17.14 1.92
N ILE A 82 -3.08 16.16 2.49
CA ILE A 82 -4.32 15.60 1.93
C ILE A 82 -5.50 16.08 2.79
N LEU A 83 -5.62 15.64 4.04
CA LEU A 83 -6.71 16.06 4.94
C LEU A 83 -6.55 17.47 5.53
N GLY A 84 -5.41 18.12 5.28
CA GLY A 84 -5.17 19.50 5.67
C GLY A 84 -3.78 19.96 5.24
N PRO A 85 -3.30 21.08 5.80
CA PRO A 85 -2.04 21.68 5.37
C PRO A 85 -0.86 20.72 5.46
N VAL A 86 0.13 20.93 4.59
CA VAL A 86 1.42 20.25 4.68
C VAL A 86 2.10 20.68 5.97
N ALA A 87 2.32 19.72 6.87
CA ALA A 87 3.03 19.93 8.13
C ALA A 87 3.85 18.68 8.44
N PRO A 88 5.09 18.79 8.94
CA PRO A 88 5.92 17.63 9.22
C PRO A 88 5.26 16.69 10.23
N VAL A 89 5.24 15.40 9.92
CA VAL A 89 4.69 14.33 10.78
C VAL A 89 5.78 13.33 11.19
N GLY A 90 5.40 12.26 11.90
CA GLY A 90 6.34 11.23 12.38
C GLY A 90 6.86 11.46 13.80
N GLU A 91 6.26 12.38 14.56
CA GLU A 91 6.57 12.66 15.97
C GLU A 91 5.30 12.74 16.83
N GLY A 92 5.42 12.53 18.15
CA GLY A 92 4.29 12.62 19.08
C GLY A 92 3.54 11.29 19.21
N ARG A 93 2.20 11.31 19.24
CA ARG A 93 1.37 10.12 19.40
C ARG A 93 0.27 10.02 18.36
N THR A 94 0.17 8.85 17.75
CA THR A 94 -0.87 8.48 16.80
C THR A 94 -1.59 7.24 17.31
N HIS A 95 -2.92 7.29 17.31
CA HIS A 95 -3.78 6.15 17.62
C HIS A 95 -4.11 5.41 16.33
N ARG A 96 -4.19 4.08 16.39
CA ARG A 96 -4.69 3.24 15.29
C ARG A 96 -5.80 2.31 15.77
N LEU A 97 -6.78 2.08 14.90
CA LEU A 97 -7.75 1.00 15.04
C LEU A 97 -7.20 -0.26 14.35
N SER A 98 -6.40 -1.06 15.06
CA SER A 98 -5.80 -2.26 14.47
C SER A 98 -6.83 -3.38 14.28
N GLY A 99 -6.61 -4.27 13.32
CA GLY A 99 -7.54 -5.38 13.05
C GLY A 99 -8.75 -5.02 12.18
N MET A 100 -8.85 -3.75 11.75
CA MET A 100 -9.83 -3.31 10.76
C MET A 100 -9.19 -2.50 9.64
N ALA A 101 -9.95 -2.29 8.58
CA ALA A 101 -9.63 -1.33 7.53
C ALA A 101 -10.88 -0.66 6.97
N VAL A 102 -10.70 0.54 6.42
CA VAL A 102 -11.66 1.14 5.49
C VAL A 102 -11.24 0.73 4.09
N VAL A 103 -12.19 0.23 3.29
CA VAL A 103 -11.97 -0.17 1.90
C VAL A 103 -12.79 0.77 1.04
N VAL A 104 -12.14 1.65 0.27
CA VAL A 104 -12.88 2.50 -0.67
C VAL A 104 -13.08 1.77 -2.00
N ALA A 105 -14.32 1.70 -2.45
CA ALA A 105 -14.70 1.14 -3.73
C ALA A 105 -15.42 2.20 -4.56
N ALA A 106 -15.06 2.38 -5.82
CA ALA A 106 -15.67 3.42 -6.64
C ALA A 106 -15.86 2.97 -8.08
N GLU A 107 -17.01 3.34 -8.64
CA GLU A 107 -17.22 3.27 -10.08
C GLU A 107 -16.38 4.36 -10.74
N TYR A 108 -15.36 3.93 -11.48
CA TYR A 108 -14.47 4.83 -12.21
C TYR A 108 -13.90 4.12 -13.42
N GLU A 109 -14.10 4.72 -14.59
CA GLU A 109 -13.45 4.34 -15.82
C GLU A 109 -12.45 5.45 -16.21
N GLY A 110 -11.16 5.09 -16.28
CA GLY A 110 -10.12 6.03 -16.66
C GLY A 110 -10.26 6.49 -18.11
N THR A 111 -9.97 7.77 -18.36
CA THR A 111 -9.97 8.37 -19.70
C THR A 111 -8.72 8.04 -20.50
N ILE A 112 -7.61 7.70 -19.83
CA ILE A 112 -6.33 7.32 -20.45
C ILE A 112 -6.23 5.79 -20.51
N ARG A 113 -6.11 5.23 -21.72
CA ARG A 113 -5.71 3.85 -21.92
C ARG A 113 -4.18 3.77 -21.79
N ALA A 114 -3.67 3.52 -20.58
CA ALA A 114 -2.24 3.30 -20.39
C ALA A 114 -1.76 2.13 -21.27
N GLY A 115 -0.51 2.19 -21.79
CA GLY A 115 0.11 1.08 -22.55
C GLY A 115 0.31 -0.22 -21.75
N LEU A 116 0.10 -0.16 -20.43
CA LEU A 116 -0.18 -1.31 -19.55
C LEU A 116 -1.69 -1.55 -19.49
N GLY A 117 -2.34 -1.63 -20.65
CA GLY A 117 -3.79 -1.52 -20.77
C GLY A 117 -4.48 -2.56 -19.91
N VAL A 118 -5.01 -2.16 -18.76
CA VAL A 118 -5.73 -3.06 -17.87
C VAL A 118 -6.70 -2.31 -16.94
N GLN A 119 -7.98 -2.21 -17.34
CA GLN A 119 -9.06 -2.15 -16.35
C GLN A 119 -9.09 -3.52 -15.64
N ARG A 120 -8.40 -3.66 -14.50
CA ARG A 120 -8.65 -4.74 -13.54
C ARG A 120 -9.27 -4.10 -12.32
N SER A 121 -10.58 -4.23 -12.16
CA SER A 121 -11.20 -3.87 -10.87
C SER A 121 -10.66 -4.84 -9.83
N ALA A 122 -9.81 -4.35 -8.93
CA ALA A 122 -9.27 -5.17 -7.87
C ALA A 122 -10.42 -5.69 -6.99
N ILE A 123 -10.33 -6.96 -6.60
CA ILE A 123 -11.32 -7.66 -5.81
C ILE A 123 -10.73 -8.12 -4.47
N LEU A 124 -11.61 -8.39 -3.52
CA LEU A 124 -11.25 -9.03 -2.25
C LEU A 124 -12.33 -10.05 -1.91
N ASP A 125 -11.93 -11.32 -1.77
CA ASP A 125 -12.78 -12.34 -1.17
C ASP A 125 -12.48 -12.43 0.32
N MET A 126 -13.53 -12.43 1.13
CA MET A 126 -13.42 -12.61 2.57
C MET A 126 -13.43 -14.09 2.99
N TRP A 127 -13.50 -15.03 2.03
CA TRP A 127 -13.48 -16.48 2.26
C TRP A 127 -12.67 -17.26 1.21
N GLY A 128 -12.40 -18.54 1.52
CA GLY A 128 -11.84 -19.50 0.57
C GLY A 128 -10.44 -19.12 0.04
N PRO A 129 -10.06 -19.64 -1.15
CA PRO A 129 -8.73 -19.41 -1.71
C PRO A 129 -8.40 -17.92 -1.93
N GLY A 130 -9.39 -17.11 -2.30
CA GLY A 130 -9.21 -15.66 -2.48
C GLY A 130 -8.86 -14.94 -1.18
N ALA A 131 -9.44 -15.37 -0.06
CA ALA A 131 -9.06 -14.86 1.26
C ALA A 131 -7.65 -15.26 1.66
N GLU A 132 -7.25 -16.51 1.41
CA GLU A 132 -5.88 -16.98 1.71
C GLU A 132 -4.82 -16.22 0.91
N ALA A 133 -5.15 -15.76 -0.29
CA ALA A 133 -4.27 -14.97 -1.13
C ALA A 133 -4.12 -13.51 -0.65
N SER A 134 -5.07 -12.98 0.13
CA SER A 134 -5.07 -11.57 0.56
C SER A 134 -4.92 -11.43 2.07
N ARG A 135 -3.92 -10.66 2.51
CA ARG A 135 -3.78 -10.27 3.93
C ARG A 135 -4.96 -9.43 4.45
N PHE A 136 -5.70 -8.76 3.57
CA PHE A 136 -6.81 -7.89 3.95
C PHE A 136 -8.08 -8.66 4.30
N SER A 137 -8.19 -9.93 3.87
CA SER A 137 -9.32 -10.81 4.22
C SER A 137 -9.39 -11.13 5.72
N SER A 138 -8.27 -10.96 6.43
CA SER A 138 -8.17 -11.16 7.89
C SER A 138 -8.61 -9.95 8.71
N LEU A 139 -8.91 -8.82 8.06
CA LEU A 139 -9.36 -7.58 8.70
C LEU A 139 -10.88 -7.48 8.68
N VAL A 140 -11.44 -6.87 9.71
CA VAL A 140 -12.82 -6.39 9.66
C VAL A 140 -12.88 -5.17 8.72
N GLY A 141 -13.70 -5.23 7.68
CA GLY A 141 -13.78 -4.17 6.67
C GLY A 141 -15.01 -3.29 6.82
N LEU A 142 -14.81 -1.97 6.76
CA LEU A 142 -15.87 -1.02 6.42
C LEU A 142 -15.69 -0.62 4.96
N VAL A 143 -16.55 -1.11 4.08
CA VAL A 143 -16.51 -0.76 2.66
C VAL A 143 -17.27 0.55 2.43
N LEU A 144 -16.57 1.58 1.99
CA LEU A 144 -17.13 2.84 1.51
C LEU A 144 -17.25 2.75 -0.01
N SER A 145 -18.47 2.60 -0.50
CA SER A 145 -18.72 2.55 -1.93
C SER A 145 -19.24 3.90 -2.45
N LEU A 146 -18.70 4.34 -3.58
CA LEU A 146 -18.94 5.66 -4.16
C LEU A 146 -19.43 5.56 -5.61
N ARG A 147 -20.45 6.36 -5.94
CA ARG A 147 -20.75 6.77 -7.31
C ARG A 147 -20.31 8.22 -7.49
N LEU A 148 -19.41 8.44 -8.44
CA LEU A 148 -18.90 9.78 -8.77
C LEU A 148 -19.75 10.42 -9.86
N VAL A 149 -19.80 11.75 -9.90
CA VAL A 149 -20.38 12.47 -11.04
C VAL A 149 -19.60 12.16 -12.32
N GLN A 150 -20.28 12.18 -13.47
CA GLN A 150 -19.65 11.90 -14.75
C GLN A 150 -18.71 13.03 -15.19
N GLY A 151 -17.72 12.69 -16.01
CA GLY A 151 -16.84 13.66 -16.67
C GLY A 151 -15.71 14.23 -15.82
N LEU A 152 -15.47 13.70 -14.61
CA LEU A 152 -14.31 14.07 -13.81
C LEU A 152 -13.00 13.74 -14.53
N SER A 153 -12.02 14.63 -14.43
CA SER A 153 -10.65 14.31 -14.80
C SER A 153 -10.06 13.24 -13.85
N GLU A 154 -9.00 12.55 -14.28
CA GLU A 154 -8.35 11.52 -13.47
C GLU A 154 -7.87 12.06 -12.11
N LEU A 155 -7.34 13.29 -12.07
CA LEU A 155 -6.87 13.88 -10.83
C LEU A 155 -8.03 14.27 -9.91
N GLU A 156 -9.15 14.74 -10.46
CA GLU A 156 -10.35 15.04 -9.66
C GLU A 156 -10.96 13.77 -9.08
N ALA A 157 -11.09 12.72 -9.89
CA ALA A 157 -11.55 11.40 -9.46
C ALA A 157 -10.62 10.82 -8.38
N HIS A 158 -9.30 10.92 -8.58
CA HIS A 158 -8.33 10.52 -7.58
C HIS A 158 -8.54 11.25 -6.25
N THR A 159 -8.58 12.58 -6.33
CA THR A 159 -8.68 13.47 -5.16
C THR A 159 -9.95 13.20 -4.38
N VAL A 160 -11.11 13.08 -5.05
CA VAL A 160 -12.39 12.86 -4.37
C VAL A 160 -12.46 11.50 -3.68
N ILE A 161 -11.98 10.44 -4.34
CA ILE A 161 -11.94 9.09 -3.75
C ILE A 161 -11.03 9.07 -2.51
N GLN A 162 -9.83 9.64 -2.63
CA GLN A 162 -8.83 9.66 -1.56
C GLN A 162 -9.31 10.49 -0.36
N GLN A 163 -9.88 11.68 -0.60
CA GLN A 163 -10.43 12.53 0.46
C GLN A 163 -11.55 11.80 1.22
N ALA A 164 -12.50 11.19 0.51
CA ALA A 164 -13.61 10.47 1.13
C ALA A 164 -13.11 9.33 2.04
N GLU A 165 -12.19 8.50 1.54
CA GLU A 165 -11.63 7.40 2.30
C GLU A 165 -10.89 7.89 3.56
N PHE A 166 -9.98 8.86 3.41
CA PHE A 166 -9.14 9.31 4.51
C PHE A 166 -9.93 10.08 5.56
N GLN A 167 -10.95 10.84 5.16
CA GLN A 167 -11.88 11.49 6.10
C GLN A 167 -12.63 10.46 6.94
N VAL A 168 -13.18 9.41 6.30
CA VAL A 168 -13.84 8.32 7.02
C VAL A 168 -12.86 7.60 7.95
N ALA A 169 -11.67 7.25 7.47
CA ALA A 169 -10.66 6.56 8.27
C ALA A 169 -10.22 7.37 9.50
N LYS A 170 -9.96 8.68 9.33
CA LYS A 170 -9.65 9.57 10.45
C LYS A 170 -10.82 9.66 11.42
N ARG A 171 -12.05 9.88 10.91
CA ARG A 171 -13.26 10.03 11.73
C ARG A 171 -13.53 8.81 12.60
N LEU A 172 -13.34 7.61 12.06
CA LEU A 172 -13.44 6.37 12.83
C LEU A 172 -12.45 6.34 13.99
N ALA A 173 -11.19 6.70 13.75
CA ALA A 173 -10.13 6.63 14.76
C ALA A 173 -10.28 7.69 15.87
N GLU A 174 -10.95 8.81 15.61
CA GLU A 174 -11.23 9.87 16.61
C GLU A 174 -12.00 9.36 17.83
N VAL A 175 -12.77 8.27 17.70
CA VAL A 175 -13.47 7.63 18.83
C VAL A 175 -12.53 7.19 19.96
N THR A 176 -11.23 7.05 19.66
CA THR A 176 -10.21 6.62 20.61
C THR A 176 -9.61 7.77 21.42
N VAL A 177 -9.92 9.03 21.08
CA VAL A 177 -9.39 10.21 21.79
C VAL A 177 -9.89 10.21 23.23
N GLY A 178 -8.97 10.35 24.18
CA GLY A 178 -9.27 10.28 25.62
C GLY A 178 -9.41 8.86 26.18
N LEU A 179 -9.34 7.82 25.36
CA LEU A 179 -9.37 6.42 25.81
C LEU A 179 -7.96 5.87 26.09
N LYS A 180 -7.87 4.84 26.93
CA LYS A 180 -6.62 4.15 27.22
C LYS A 180 -6.35 3.06 26.16
N PRO A 181 -5.20 3.08 25.47
CA PRO A 181 -4.87 2.05 24.48
C PRO A 181 -4.54 0.72 25.13
N LYS A 182 -4.67 -0.37 24.35
CA LYS A 182 -4.27 -1.72 24.79
C LYS A 182 -2.75 -1.86 24.87
N ARG A 183 -2.04 -1.27 23.90
CA ARG A 183 -0.58 -1.27 23.81
C ARG A 183 -0.11 0.04 23.20
N VAL A 184 1.08 0.49 23.58
CA VAL A 184 1.79 1.57 22.90
C VAL A 184 3.14 1.03 22.42
N GLU A 185 3.43 1.22 21.14
CA GLU A 185 4.73 0.91 20.54
C GLU A 185 5.47 2.23 20.25
N THR A 186 6.78 2.30 20.51
CA THR A 186 7.58 3.50 20.29
C THR A 186 8.57 3.26 19.15
N PHE A 187 8.55 4.16 18.16
CA PHE A 187 9.44 4.19 17.02
C PHE A 187 10.43 5.35 17.16
N ASP A 188 11.69 5.00 17.43
CA ASP A 188 12.76 5.94 17.75
C ASP A 188 14.11 5.39 17.27
N LEU A 189 14.80 6.17 16.43
CA LEU A 189 16.11 5.83 15.86
C LEU A 189 17.30 6.41 16.66
N THR A 190 17.06 7.09 17.78
CA THR A 190 18.12 7.75 18.56
C THR A 190 19.05 6.77 19.26
N LYS A 191 18.60 5.53 19.51
CA LYS A 191 19.36 4.50 20.25
C LYS A 191 20.35 3.75 19.35
N VAL A 192 21.41 4.44 18.94
CA VAL A 192 22.47 3.90 18.08
C VAL A 192 23.56 3.19 18.91
N LYS A 193 23.99 2.01 18.48
CA LYS A 193 25.16 1.30 19.04
C LYS A 193 26.33 1.33 18.05
N PRO A 194 27.44 2.05 18.34
CA PRO A 194 28.50 2.31 17.36
C PRO A 194 29.15 1.07 16.69
N LYS A 195 29.09 -0.10 17.34
CA LYS A 195 29.68 -1.35 16.81
C LYS A 195 28.76 -2.12 15.85
N LEU A 196 27.48 -1.73 15.73
CA LEU A 196 26.53 -2.41 14.85
C LEU A 196 26.53 -1.79 13.45
N PRO A 197 26.34 -2.58 12.39
CA PRO A 197 26.28 -2.07 11.02
C PRO A 197 25.13 -1.07 10.87
N ARG A 198 25.39 0.02 10.17
CA ARG A 198 24.42 1.06 9.83
C ARG A 198 23.68 0.66 8.55
N VAL A 199 22.38 0.47 8.67
CA VAL A 199 21.55 -0.11 7.60
C VAL A 199 20.50 0.88 7.15
N LEU A 200 20.43 1.15 5.85
CA LEU A 200 19.36 1.92 5.22
C LEU A 200 18.31 1.01 4.59
N PHE A 201 17.12 1.56 4.39
CA PHE A 201 16.09 0.97 3.55
C PHE A 201 15.96 1.78 2.26
N ILE A 202 16.05 1.14 1.10
CA ILE A 202 15.85 1.76 -0.20
C ILE A 202 14.54 1.24 -0.77
N GLN A 203 13.58 2.14 -0.98
CA GLN A 203 12.26 1.86 -1.53
C GLN A 203 12.16 2.41 -2.96
N GLY A 204 12.20 1.54 -3.94
CA GLY A 204 11.88 1.87 -5.33
C GLY A 204 10.39 2.12 -5.51
N CYS A 205 10.02 3.34 -5.89
CA CYS A 205 8.66 3.79 -6.15
C CYS A 205 8.41 3.85 -7.64
N LEU A 206 7.52 2.99 -8.15
CA LEU A 206 7.16 2.99 -9.57
C LEU A 206 6.36 4.24 -9.93
N THR A 207 7.02 5.17 -10.61
CA THR A 207 6.40 6.43 -11.04
C THR A 207 6.09 6.43 -12.53
N ASP A 208 4.97 7.06 -12.90
CA ASP A 208 4.66 7.33 -14.30
C ASP A 208 4.72 8.83 -14.55
N SER A 209 5.64 9.28 -15.40
CA SER A 209 5.81 10.69 -15.75
C SER A 209 4.70 11.21 -16.67
N HIS A 210 3.98 10.31 -17.36
CA HIS A 210 2.98 10.70 -18.36
C HIS A 210 1.55 10.78 -17.80
N HIS A 211 1.32 10.23 -16.61
CA HIS A 211 0.00 10.28 -15.96
C HIS A 211 -0.11 11.46 -15.00
N VAL A 212 -1.36 11.88 -14.75
CA VAL A 212 -1.62 13.01 -13.85
C VAL A 212 -1.36 12.61 -12.39
N HIS A 213 -1.45 11.34 -12.03
CA HIS A 213 -0.88 10.84 -10.79
C HIS A 213 0.20 9.79 -11.10
N SER A 214 1.38 9.99 -10.54
CA SER A 214 2.56 9.14 -10.77
C SER A 214 2.54 7.82 -10.00
N GLY A 215 1.38 7.29 -9.63
CA GLY A 215 1.27 6.09 -8.80
C GLY A 215 1.49 6.27 -7.29
N VAL A 216 2.48 7.07 -6.86
CA VAL A 216 2.77 7.33 -5.43
C VAL A 216 2.87 8.84 -5.17
N SER A 217 2.34 9.30 -4.05
CA SER A 217 2.46 10.69 -3.58
C SER A 217 3.15 10.77 -2.22
N TYR A 218 3.81 11.91 -1.98
CA TYR A 218 4.41 12.28 -0.71
C TYR A 218 3.80 13.60 -0.24
N TYR A 219 3.18 13.62 0.94
CA TYR A 219 2.41 14.76 1.45
C TYR A 219 1.35 15.26 0.46
N GLY A 220 0.66 14.35 -0.22
CA GLY A 220 -0.35 14.66 -1.24
C GLY A 220 0.20 15.13 -2.59
N LEU A 221 1.52 15.30 -2.73
CA LEU A 221 2.16 15.66 -3.99
C LEU A 221 2.59 14.39 -4.75
N PRO A 222 2.06 14.10 -5.96
CA PRO A 222 2.52 12.99 -6.78
C PRO A 222 4.02 13.12 -7.09
N ILE A 223 4.79 12.09 -6.78
CA ILE A 223 6.24 12.05 -7.01
C ILE A 223 6.46 11.77 -8.49
N ARG A 224 6.62 12.81 -9.32
CA ARG A 224 6.80 12.68 -10.79
C ARG A 224 8.25 12.79 -11.20
N ASP A 225 8.84 13.96 -10.95
CA ASP A 225 10.20 14.30 -11.37
C ASP A 225 11.04 14.65 -10.14
N SER A 226 11.35 13.62 -9.35
CA SER A 226 12.29 13.72 -8.25
C SER A 226 13.47 12.78 -8.47
N LEU A 227 14.62 13.18 -7.93
CA LEU A 227 15.71 12.26 -7.63
C LEU A 227 15.38 11.45 -6.36
N ALA A 228 16.33 10.67 -5.87
CA ALA A 228 16.15 9.94 -4.63
C ALA A 228 16.14 10.92 -3.44
N THR A 229 15.30 10.63 -2.44
CA THR A 229 15.08 11.51 -1.28
C THR A 229 15.15 10.72 0.01
N VAL A 230 15.86 11.28 0.99
CA VAL A 230 15.93 10.70 2.35
C VAL A 230 14.70 11.15 3.13
N VAL A 231 14.01 10.19 3.75
CA VAL A 231 12.83 10.45 4.58
C VAL A 231 12.92 9.70 5.91
N HIS A 232 12.23 10.19 6.93
CA HIS A 232 12.19 9.49 8.20
C HIS A 232 11.13 8.37 8.15
N PRO A 233 11.44 7.14 8.59
CA PRO A 233 10.51 6.02 8.49
C PRO A 233 9.20 6.22 9.27
N ASN A 234 9.19 7.04 10.32
CA ASN A 234 7.95 7.39 11.04
C ASN A 234 6.89 8.08 10.17
N GLU A 235 7.29 8.77 9.10
CA GLU A 235 6.36 9.49 8.23
C GLU A 235 5.41 8.54 7.48
N PHE A 236 5.85 7.31 7.24
CA PHE A 236 5.00 6.22 6.73
C PHE A 236 3.81 5.97 7.64
N PHE A 237 4.03 6.02 8.95
CA PHE A 237 3.02 5.68 9.94
C PHE A 237 1.96 6.76 10.16
N ASP A 238 2.28 8.02 9.84
CA ASP A 238 1.32 9.12 9.87
C ASP A 238 0.66 9.36 8.50
N GLY A 239 0.90 8.48 7.51
CA GLY A 239 0.23 8.54 6.20
C GLY A 239 0.77 9.63 5.28
N ALA A 240 2.07 9.98 5.40
CA ALA A 240 2.71 10.89 4.44
C ALA A 240 2.79 10.32 3.03
N PHE A 241 2.63 9.00 2.88
CA PHE A 241 2.63 8.28 1.60
C PHE A 241 1.23 7.83 1.27
N ALA A 242 0.80 8.10 0.04
CA ALA A 242 -0.47 7.64 -0.48
C ALA A 242 -0.33 7.19 -1.95
N ILE A 243 -1.33 6.45 -2.42
CA ILE A 243 -1.30 5.77 -3.72
C ILE A 243 -2.28 6.39 -4.70
N ASN A 244 -2.12 6.06 -5.99
CA ASN A 244 -3.07 6.47 -7.01
C ASN A 244 -4.35 5.63 -6.97
N THR A 245 -5.40 6.17 -6.36
CA THR A 245 -6.74 5.56 -6.28
C THR A 245 -7.39 5.29 -7.65
N THR A 246 -6.94 5.91 -8.75
CA THR A 246 -7.50 5.65 -10.09
C THR A 246 -6.79 4.53 -10.86
N ARG A 247 -5.61 4.10 -10.41
CA ARG A 247 -4.79 3.08 -11.12
C ARG A 247 -5.35 1.67 -10.98
N CYS A 248 -5.96 1.34 -9.85
CA CYS A 248 -6.62 0.08 -9.49
C CYS A 248 -5.98 -1.19 -10.09
N ILE A 249 -4.98 -1.74 -9.39
CA ILE A 249 -4.34 -3.01 -9.73
C ILE A 249 -3.96 -3.70 -8.41
N GLY A 250 -4.44 -4.93 -8.18
CA GLY A 250 -4.39 -5.63 -6.88
C GLY A 250 -2.99 -5.96 -6.34
N TYR A 251 -1.95 -6.00 -7.20
CA TYR A 251 -0.57 -6.23 -6.77
C TYR A 251 0.20 -4.98 -6.34
N PHE A 252 -0.27 -3.77 -6.65
CA PHE A 252 0.37 -2.57 -6.09
C PHE A 252 0.02 -2.46 -4.60
N PRO A 253 0.99 -2.15 -3.72
CA PRO A 253 0.69 -1.88 -2.32
C PRO A 253 -0.29 -0.71 -2.20
N ILE A 254 -1.17 -0.82 -1.22
CA ILE A 254 -2.21 0.16 -0.92
C ILE A 254 -1.83 0.99 0.32
N THR A 255 -2.58 2.04 0.66
CA THR A 255 -2.21 2.95 1.76
C THR A 255 -1.98 2.21 3.08
N TRP A 256 -2.78 1.17 3.36
CA TRP A 256 -2.60 0.31 4.52
C TRP A 256 -1.22 -0.35 4.58
N ASP A 257 -0.67 -0.78 3.44
CA ASP A 257 0.65 -1.41 3.38
C ASP A 257 1.76 -0.43 3.72
N TRP A 258 1.67 0.81 3.22
CA TRP A 258 2.61 1.87 3.58
C TRP A 258 2.56 2.20 5.07
N GLN A 259 1.35 2.29 5.62
CA GLN A 259 1.13 2.48 7.06
C GLN A 259 1.64 1.32 7.93
N ASN A 260 1.76 0.12 7.36
CA ASN A 260 2.14 -1.13 8.04
C ASN A 260 3.33 -1.82 7.37
N HIS A 261 4.27 -1.04 6.84
CA HIS A 261 5.35 -1.53 6.00
C HIS A 261 6.22 -2.58 6.73
N PRO A 262 6.22 -3.86 6.32
CA PRO A 262 6.77 -4.96 7.10
C PRO A 262 8.29 -4.87 7.25
N LEU A 263 9.01 -4.48 6.19
CA LEU A 263 10.46 -4.30 6.23
C LEU A 263 10.89 -3.15 7.16
N VAL A 264 10.21 -1.98 7.09
CA VAL A 264 10.45 -0.85 8.01
C VAL A 264 10.20 -1.26 9.46
N LEU A 265 9.08 -1.95 9.73
CA LEU A 265 8.78 -2.48 11.07
C LEU A 265 9.83 -3.50 11.54
N GLY A 266 10.30 -4.38 10.64
CA GLY A 266 11.37 -5.32 10.93
C GLY A 266 12.69 -4.64 11.28
N LEU A 267 13.10 -3.63 10.50
CA LEU A 267 14.30 -2.84 10.75
C LEU A 267 14.22 -2.08 12.08
N TYR A 268 13.04 -1.57 12.46
CA TYR A 268 12.81 -1.00 13.78
C TYR A 268 13.00 -2.00 14.92
N ARG A 269 12.52 -3.24 14.76
CA ARG A 269 12.68 -4.29 15.79
C ARG A 269 14.14 -4.67 15.99
N GLU A 270 14.95 -4.59 14.94
CA GLU A 270 16.39 -4.93 14.96
C GLU A 270 17.32 -3.74 15.24
N HIS A 271 16.80 -2.51 15.19
CA HIS A 271 17.52 -1.29 15.52
C HIS A 271 18.08 -1.35 16.96
N GLY A 272 19.38 -1.10 17.11
CA GLY A 272 20.09 -1.19 18.39
C GLY A 272 20.28 -2.62 18.90
N LYS A 273 19.93 -3.66 18.12
CA LYS A 273 20.15 -5.07 18.47
C LYS A 273 21.16 -5.72 17.53
N ARG A 274 20.81 -5.84 16.25
CA ARG A 274 21.65 -6.46 15.20
C ARG A 274 22.20 -5.43 14.21
N LEU A 275 21.52 -4.30 14.08
CA LEU A 275 21.86 -3.22 13.17
C LEU A 275 21.46 -1.86 13.76
N ASN A 276 21.96 -0.77 13.17
CA ASN A 276 21.46 0.58 13.39
C ASN A 276 20.65 1.01 12.16
N PHE A 277 19.32 0.90 12.22
CA PHE A 277 18.46 1.42 11.17
C PHE A 277 18.66 2.94 11.04
N ALA A 278 18.99 3.40 9.83
CA ALA A 278 19.53 4.74 9.58
C ALA A 278 18.58 5.66 8.80
N GLY A 279 17.41 5.17 8.40
CA GLY A 279 16.42 5.93 7.64
C GLY A 279 16.04 5.23 6.33
N VAL A 280 15.22 5.93 5.54
CA VAL A 280 14.70 5.43 4.27
C VAL A 280 15.15 6.35 3.14
N ILE A 281 15.58 5.76 2.02
CA ILE A 281 15.74 6.45 0.75
C ILE A 281 14.56 6.04 -0.13
N LEU A 282 13.77 7.01 -0.54
CA LEU A 282 12.78 6.83 -1.60
C LEU A 282 13.48 7.02 -2.92
N GLU A 283 13.41 6.02 -3.78
CA GLU A 283 13.99 6.06 -5.10
C GLU A 283 12.88 6.06 -6.14
N ARG A 284 12.91 7.02 -7.06
CA ARG A 284 12.08 6.95 -8.24
C ARG A 284 12.60 5.84 -9.16
N ILE A 285 11.73 4.96 -9.63
CA ILE A 285 12.08 3.98 -10.67
C ILE A 285 11.14 4.10 -11.87
N ARG A 286 11.48 3.39 -12.96
CA ARG A 286 10.85 3.44 -14.29
C ARG A 286 11.29 4.66 -15.09
N PHE A 287 12.57 5.01 -15.07
CA PHE A 287 13.11 5.94 -16.05
C PHE A 287 13.03 5.33 -17.46
N GLU A 288 12.70 6.16 -18.45
CA GLU A 288 12.54 5.72 -19.84
C GLU A 288 13.88 5.46 -20.52
N THR A 289 14.85 6.33 -20.27
CA THR A 289 16.19 6.24 -20.84
C THR A 289 17.11 5.48 -19.91
N PHE A 290 18.07 4.76 -20.50
CA PHE A 290 19.12 4.08 -19.74
C PHE A 290 19.94 5.07 -18.90
N GLN A 291 20.26 6.24 -19.47
CA GLN A 291 20.92 7.33 -18.76
C GLN A 291 20.17 7.74 -17.49
N GLY A 292 18.84 7.84 -17.53
CA GLY A 292 18.03 8.17 -16.35
C GLY A 292 18.17 7.11 -15.25
N LYS A 293 18.20 5.83 -15.63
CA LYS A 293 18.41 4.69 -14.71
C LYS A 293 19.80 4.73 -14.06
N GLU A 294 20.83 5.07 -14.83
CA GLU A 294 22.20 5.24 -14.29
C GLU A 294 22.30 6.43 -13.34
N VAL A 295 21.67 7.56 -13.68
CA VAL A 295 21.67 8.77 -12.85
C VAL A 295 21.00 8.50 -11.51
N ILE A 296 19.82 7.86 -11.49
CA ILE A 296 19.12 7.59 -10.23
C ILE A 296 19.90 6.58 -9.37
N ALA A 297 20.46 5.53 -9.97
CA ALA A 297 21.28 4.56 -9.25
C ALA A 297 22.49 5.19 -8.57
N GLN A 298 23.22 6.06 -9.28
CA GLN A 298 24.36 6.78 -8.71
C GLN A 298 23.94 7.80 -7.64
N ASN A 299 22.81 8.48 -7.85
CA ASN A 299 22.26 9.42 -6.87
C ASN A 299 21.87 8.71 -5.56
N THR A 300 21.13 7.59 -5.65
CA THR A 300 20.73 6.77 -4.51
C THR A 300 21.94 6.24 -3.75
N ALA A 301 22.92 5.66 -4.46
CA ALA A 301 24.12 5.10 -3.84
C ALA A 301 25.01 6.20 -3.20
N GLN A 302 25.05 7.40 -3.77
CA GLN A 302 25.73 8.56 -3.18
C GLN A 302 25.05 9.01 -1.87
N LEU A 303 23.71 9.08 -1.85
CA LEU A 303 22.97 9.41 -0.63
C LEU A 303 23.20 8.36 0.45
N ALA A 304 23.17 7.07 0.11
CA ALA A 304 23.44 5.99 1.04
C ALA A 304 24.86 6.08 1.64
N SER A 305 25.86 6.37 0.80
CA SER A 305 27.24 6.59 1.24
C SER A 305 27.39 7.82 2.15
N ASN A 306 26.75 8.95 1.80
CA ASN A 306 26.78 10.18 2.61
C ASN A 306 26.13 9.98 4.00
N LEU A 307 25.15 9.07 4.09
CA LEU A 307 24.52 8.67 5.35
C LEU A 307 25.36 7.64 6.13
N GLY A 308 26.51 7.23 5.62
CA GLY A 308 27.42 6.27 6.25
C GLY A 308 26.86 4.85 6.32
N ALA A 309 26.08 4.42 5.32
CA ALA A 309 25.52 3.08 5.31
C ALA A 309 26.60 2.01 5.07
N ASP A 310 26.63 1.00 5.94
CA ASP A 310 27.39 -0.23 5.73
C ASP A 310 26.60 -1.21 4.86
N ALA A 311 25.27 -1.16 4.94
CA ALA A 311 24.38 -1.96 4.12
C ALA A 311 23.05 -1.26 3.80
N ALA A 312 22.36 -1.75 2.77
CA ALA A 312 21.05 -1.31 2.34
C ALA A 312 20.13 -2.50 2.07
N LEU A 313 18.95 -2.50 2.69
CA LEU A 313 17.84 -3.37 2.31
C LEU A 313 17.10 -2.70 1.15
N VAL A 314 17.06 -3.33 -0.02
CA VAL A 314 16.47 -2.77 -1.24
C VAL A 314 15.16 -3.49 -1.53
N THR A 315 14.11 -2.74 -1.85
CA THR A 315 12.88 -3.29 -2.42
C THR A 315 12.29 -2.30 -3.43
N TRP A 316 11.24 -2.69 -4.13
CA TRP A 316 10.69 -1.93 -5.23
C TRP A 316 9.22 -2.22 -5.46
N LEU A 317 8.59 -1.42 -6.32
CA LEU A 317 7.20 -1.58 -6.76
C LEU A 317 7.15 -1.69 -8.27
N GLY A 318 6.07 -2.30 -8.78
CA GLY A 318 5.81 -2.32 -10.21
C GLY A 318 6.45 -3.49 -10.92
N SER A 319 6.65 -3.40 -12.24
CA SER A 319 7.03 -4.53 -13.08
C SER A 319 7.89 -4.10 -14.27
N GLY A 320 8.38 -5.09 -15.03
CA GLY A 320 8.99 -4.85 -16.33
C GLY A 320 10.29 -4.03 -16.23
N ASN A 321 10.45 -3.08 -17.15
CA ASN A 321 11.69 -2.30 -17.32
C ASN A 321 12.11 -1.47 -16.09
N ALA A 322 11.23 -1.28 -15.10
CA ALA A 322 11.58 -0.60 -13.86
C ALA A 322 12.54 -1.43 -12.98
N PHE A 323 12.62 -2.74 -13.21
CA PHE A 323 13.53 -3.62 -12.47
C PHE A 323 15.01 -3.35 -12.81
N VAL A 324 15.28 -2.81 -14.00
CA VAL A 324 16.64 -2.42 -14.41
C VAL A 324 17.15 -1.28 -13.51
N ASP A 325 16.31 -0.31 -13.17
CA ASP A 325 16.66 0.78 -12.24
C ASP A 325 17.15 0.19 -10.90
N VAL A 326 16.39 -0.75 -10.33
CA VAL A 326 16.67 -1.40 -9.04
C VAL A 326 18.01 -2.14 -9.07
N MET A 327 18.28 -2.89 -10.15
CA MET A 327 19.52 -3.64 -10.31
C MET A 327 20.74 -2.73 -10.48
N LEU A 328 20.59 -1.62 -11.20
CA LEU A 328 21.67 -0.62 -11.30
C LEU A 328 21.92 0.05 -9.95
N THR A 329 20.89 0.28 -9.14
CA THR A 329 21.04 0.79 -7.76
C THR A 329 21.76 -0.18 -6.85
N VAL A 330 21.43 -1.48 -6.91
CA VAL A 330 22.16 -2.55 -6.21
C VAL A 330 23.64 -2.53 -6.60
N GLN A 331 23.95 -2.54 -7.90
CA GLN A 331 25.31 -2.47 -8.42
C GLN A 331 26.05 -1.21 -7.95
N ALA A 332 25.40 -0.05 -8.00
CA ALA A 332 26.00 1.22 -7.60
C ALA A 332 26.31 1.26 -6.09
N CYS A 333 25.47 0.65 -5.25
CA CYS A 333 25.70 0.51 -3.81
C CYS A 333 26.88 -0.43 -3.52
N GLU A 334 26.88 -1.64 -4.09
CA GLU A 334 27.95 -2.63 -3.87
C GLU A 334 29.32 -2.12 -4.32
N ARG A 335 29.40 -1.43 -5.48
CA ARG A 335 30.64 -0.82 -5.97
C ARG A 335 31.17 0.30 -5.07
N ARG A 336 30.34 0.85 -4.18
CA ARG A 336 30.72 1.83 -3.15
C ARG A 336 31.00 1.18 -1.79
N GLY A 337 31.00 -0.15 -1.72
CA GLY A 337 31.23 -0.90 -0.48
C GLY A 337 30.00 -1.01 0.43
N ILE A 338 28.81 -0.65 -0.04
CA ILE A 338 27.56 -0.77 0.71
C ILE A 338 26.93 -2.12 0.37
N LYS A 339 26.83 -3.01 1.35
CA LYS A 339 26.24 -4.33 1.14
C LYS A 339 24.74 -4.26 0.91
N THR A 340 24.22 -5.03 -0.02
CA THR A 340 22.81 -4.98 -0.42
C THR A 340 22.12 -6.30 -0.19
N ALA A 341 20.85 -6.24 0.17
CA ALA A 341 19.95 -7.38 0.12
C ALA A 341 18.67 -6.94 -0.58
N LEU A 342 18.34 -7.59 -1.70
CA LEU A 342 17.12 -7.32 -2.45
C LEU A 342 15.97 -8.17 -1.91
N VAL A 343 14.85 -7.53 -1.57
CA VAL A 343 13.58 -8.20 -1.29
C VAL A 343 12.65 -7.94 -2.47
N THR A 344 12.25 -9.00 -3.17
CA THR A 344 11.40 -8.91 -4.36
C THR A 344 10.47 -10.11 -4.45
N TYR A 345 9.37 -9.96 -5.17
CA TYR A 345 8.63 -11.10 -5.67
C TYR A 345 9.28 -11.62 -6.96
N GLU A 346 8.96 -12.84 -7.34
CA GLU A 346 9.47 -13.50 -8.53
C GLU A 346 8.37 -13.62 -9.61
N TYR A 347 8.81 -13.62 -10.85
CA TYR A 347 8.07 -14.22 -11.96
C TYR A 347 8.26 -15.74 -11.93
N GLY A 348 7.50 -16.46 -12.73
CA GLY A 348 7.64 -17.92 -12.80
C GLY A 348 6.57 -18.59 -13.64
N GLY A 349 5.59 -17.81 -14.12
CA GLY A 349 4.45 -18.32 -14.82
C GLY A 349 3.60 -19.23 -13.93
N LYS A 350 2.63 -19.88 -14.57
CA LYS A 350 1.66 -20.77 -13.91
C LYS A 350 2.36 -21.87 -13.09
N GLU A 351 3.38 -22.49 -13.67
CA GLU A 351 4.06 -23.67 -13.11
C GLU A 351 5.26 -23.31 -12.23
N GLY A 352 5.83 -22.11 -12.36
CA GLY A 352 7.02 -21.68 -11.61
C GLY A 352 8.35 -22.03 -12.30
N ILE A 353 8.34 -22.21 -13.62
CA ILE A 353 9.52 -22.64 -14.41
C ILE A 353 10.10 -21.52 -15.28
N ASP A 354 9.43 -20.37 -15.36
CA ASP A 354 9.91 -19.23 -16.13
C ASP A 354 11.05 -18.50 -15.40
N SER A 355 11.78 -17.64 -16.12
CA SER A 355 12.83 -16.80 -15.52
C SER A 355 12.25 -15.98 -14.36
N PRO A 356 12.77 -16.13 -13.12
CA PRO A 356 12.16 -15.50 -11.96
C PRO A 356 12.37 -14.00 -11.91
N LEU A 357 13.43 -13.51 -12.56
CA LEU A 357 13.80 -12.11 -12.63
C LEU A 357 14.02 -11.71 -14.10
N LEU A 358 13.67 -10.47 -14.45
CA LEU A 358 13.78 -9.95 -15.80
C LEU A 358 15.23 -9.59 -16.20
N TYR A 359 16.00 -9.13 -15.22
CA TYR A 359 17.36 -8.61 -15.41
C TYR A 359 18.12 -8.74 -14.09
N TYR A 360 19.41 -9.02 -14.13
CA TYR A 360 20.24 -9.09 -12.94
C TYR A 360 21.66 -8.65 -13.25
N VAL A 361 22.36 -8.22 -12.21
CA VAL A 361 23.77 -7.83 -12.22
C VAL A 361 24.55 -8.79 -11.32
N PRO A 362 25.84 -9.07 -11.59
CA PRO A 362 26.64 -9.97 -10.76
C PRO A 362 26.72 -9.54 -9.28
N GLU A 363 26.60 -8.24 -9.01
CA GLU A 363 26.61 -7.68 -7.65
C GLU A 363 25.34 -8.00 -6.84
N ALA A 364 24.25 -8.47 -7.47
CA ALA A 364 23.02 -8.86 -6.78
C ALA A 364 23.11 -10.31 -6.26
N ASP A 365 24.01 -10.56 -5.30
CA ASP A 365 24.30 -11.89 -4.77
C ASP A 365 23.46 -12.28 -3.52
N ALA A 366 22.68 -11.34 -2.98
CA ALA A 366 21.74 -11.57 -1.88
C ALA A 366 20.32 -11.14 -2.26
N VAL A 367 19.51 -12.10 -2.69
CA VAL A 367 18.11 -11.89 -3.10
C VAL A 367 17.19 -12.76 -2.24
N VAL A 368 16.15 -12.14 -1.67
CA VAL A 368 15.09 -12.78 -0.89
C VAL A 368 13.80 -12.71 -1.70
N SER A 369 13.32 -13.89 -2.10
CA SER A 369 12.00 -14.03 -2.72
C SER A 369 10.88 -13.88 -1.70
N THR A 370 9.81 -13.22 -2.11
CA THR A 370 8.55 -13.11 -1.39
C THR A 370 7.45 -13.99 -2.00
N GLY A 371 7.84 -14.84 -2.96
CA GLY A 371 6.96 -15.74 -3.68
C GLY A 371 6.62 -15.26 -5.09
N SER A 372 5.79 -16.05 -5.77
CA SER A 372 5.49 -15.87 -7.20
C SER A 372 4.24 -15.04 -7.42
N ARG A 373 4.34 -14.09 -8.36
CA ARG A 373 3.25 -13.21 -8.77
C ARG A 373 2.22 -13.90 -9.70
N ASP A 374 2.69 -14.76 -10.60
CA ASP A 374 1.90 -15.27 -11.74
C ASP A 374 1.19 -16.60 -11.46
N ARG A 375 0.78 -16.83 -10.21
CA ARG A 375 0.09 -18.06 -9.82
C ARG A 375 -1.41 -17.95 -10.11
N TRP A 376 -1.91 -18.93 -10.86
CA TRP A 376 -3.33 -19.06 -11.14
C TRP A 376 -4.10 -19.32 -9.86
N ILE A 377 -5.34 -18.85 -9.81
CA ILE A 377 -6.22 -19.06 -8.66
C ILE A 377 -7.67 -19.21 -9.11
N ASP A 378 -8.31 -20.27 -8.63
CA ASP A 378 -9.74 -20.50 -8.78
C ASP A 378 -10.47 -19.95 -7.57
N LEU A 379 -11.46 -19.09 -7.84
CA LEU A 379 -12.29 -18.44 -6.85
C LEU A 379 -13.70 -19.02 -6.90
N PRO A 380 -14.24 -19.54 -5.79
CA PRO A 380 -15.60 -20.03 -5.73
C PRO A 380 -16.63 -18.89 -5.90
N PRO A 381 -17.92 -19.22 -6.18
CA PRO A 381 -18.98 -18.23 -6.25
C PRO A 381 -19.24 -17.55 -4.91
N ALA A 382 -19.58 -16.26 -4.95
CA ALA A 382 -19.93 -15.45 -3.80
C ALA A 382 -21.41 -15.58 -3.42
N GLU A 383 -21.74 -15.52 -2.13
CA GLU A 383 -23.14 -15.38 -1.68
C GLU A 383 -23.61 -13.92 -1.74
N LYS A 384 -22.67 -12.97 -1.58
CA LYS A 384 -22.94 -11.54 -1.64
C LYS A 384 -21.79 -10.82 -2.35
N VAL A 385 -22.14 -9.78 -3.12
CA VAL A 385 -21.18 -8.89 -3.80
C VAL A 385 -21.38 -7.48 -3.27
N VAL A 386 -20.31 -6.93 -2.70
CA VAL A 386 -20.21 -5.58 -2.15
C VAL A 386 -19.37 -4.72 -3.10
N GLY A 387 -19.71 -3.43 -3.22
CA GLY A 387 -19.06 -2.52 -4.16
C GLY A 387 -19.88 -2.27 -5.44
N PRO A 388 -19.40 -1.37 -6.31
CA PRO A 388 -20.18 -0.82 -7.42
C PRO A 388 -20.35 -1.79 -8.59
N TYR A 389 -19.47 -2.79 -8.74
CA TYR A 389 -19.47 -3.65 -9.91
C TYR A 389 -20.12 -5.01 -9.65
N LYS A 390 -21.17 -5.32 -10.42
CA LYS A 390 -21.78 -6.67 -10.47
C LYS A 390 -21.16 -7.56 -11.55
N GLU A 391 -20.46 -6.97 -12.50
CA GLU A 391 -19.67 -7.64 -13.52
C GLU A 391 -18.24 -7.09 -13.51
N ILE A 392 -17.25 -7.95 -13.74
CA ILE A 392 -15.84 -7.58 -13.74
C ILE A 392 -15.15 -8.05 -15.02
N LYS A 393 -14.17 -7.27 -15.48
CA LYS A 393 -13.27 -7.64 -16.57
C LYS A 393 -12.03 -8.30 -15.94
N ILE A 394 -11.82 -9.57 -16.25
CA ILE A 394 -10.66 -10.34 -15.77
C ILE A 394 -9.45 -10.05 -16.66
N LEU A 395 -9.69 -10.10 -17.97
CA LEU A 395 -8.68 -9.88 -18.99
C LEU A 395 -8.72 -8.46 -19.49
N SER A 396 -7.58 -8.03 -20.00
CA SER A 396 -7.30 -6.62 -20.22
C SER A 396 -6.81 -6.38 -21.63
N TYR A 397 -7.73 -6.65 -22.55
CA TYR A 397 -7.64 -6.31 -23.96
C TYR A 397 -9.01 -5.76 -24.43
N PRO A 398 -9.06 -4.94 -25.49
CA PRO A 398 -10.32 -4.44 -26.03
C PRO A 398 -11.28 -5.59 -26.37
N GLY A 399 -12.51 -5.55 -25.84
CA GLY A 399 -13.50 -6.60 -26.05
C GLY A 399 -13.33 -7.85 -25.16
N ALA A 400 -12.47 -7.79 -24.13
CA ALA A 400 -12.38 -8.85 -23.13
C ALA A 400 -13.77 -9.15 -22.52
N PRO A 401 -14.11 -10.44 -22.35
CA PRO A 401 -15.40 -10.82 -21.78
C PRO A 401 -15.52 -10.34 -20.33
N VAL A 402 -16.73 -9.95 -19.96
CA VAL A 402 -17.09 -9.68 -18.58
C VAL A 402 -17.56 -10.98 -17.91
N ALA A 403 -17.21 -11.13 -16.64
CA ALA A 403 -17.69 -12.22 -15.80
C ALA A 403 -18.58 -11.66 -14.69
N SER A 404 -19.62 -12.40 -14.31
CA SER A 404 -20.41 -12.07 -13.13
C SER A 404 -19.52 -12.08 -11.89
N ALA A 405 -19.50 -10.98 -11.13
CA ALA A 405 -18.74 -10.90 -9.89
C ALA A 405 -19.22 -11.92 -8.84
N ARG A 406 -20.48 -12.34 -8.91
CA ARG A 406 -21.05 -13.36 -8.02
C ARG A 406 -20.62 -14.79 -8.40
N GLY A 407 -20.27 -15.02 -9.67
CA GLY A 407 -19.90 -16.33 -10.19
C GLY A 407 -18.55 -16.84 -9.70
N SER A 408 -18.24 -18.08 -10.05
CA SER A 408 -16.87 -18.59 -9.97
C SER A 408 -15.98 -17.85 -10.97
N LEU A 409 -14.73 -17.60 -10.58
CA LEU A 409 -13.74 -16.92 -11.42
C LEU A 409 -12.45 -17.73 -11.43
N THR A 410 -11.78 -17.79 -12.58
CA THR A 410 -10.41 -18.27 -12.67
C THR A 410 -9.54 -17.09 -13.07
N LEU A 411 -8.54 -16.78 -12.26
CA LEU A 411 -7.59 -15.71 -12.51
C LEU A 411 -6.26 -16.32 -12.94
N ASP A 412 -5.67 -15.78 -14.00
CA ASP A 412 -4.36 -16.19 -14.54
C ASP A 412 -3.18 -15.70 -13.69
N ALA A 413 -3.41 -14.74 -12.80
CA ALA A 413 -2.50 -14.29 -11.78
C ALA A 413 -3.27 -13.72 -10.58
N ARG A 414 -2.61 -13.60 -9.44
CA ARG A 414 -3.19 -13.00 -8.23
C ARG A 414 -3.28 -11.47 -8.28
N ASP A 415 -2.84 -10.87 -9.38
CA ASP A 415 -2.80 -9.43 -9.64
C ASP A 415 -4.14 -8.70 -9.52
N MET A 416 -5.26 -9.42 -9.60
CA MET A 416 -6.60 -8.85 -9.41
C MET A 416 -7.07 -8.88 -7.96
N ILE A 417 -6.45 -9.68 -7.10
CA ILE A 417 -6.79 -9.75 -5.69
C ILE A 417 -5.99 -8.66 -4.98
N VAL A 418 -6.67 -7.77 -4.25
CA VAL A 418 -5.99 -6.75 -3.45
C VAL A 418 -5.08 -7.43 -2.44
N GLY A 419 -3.78 -7.12 -2.47
CA GLY A 419 -2.78 -7.78 -1.63
C GLY A 419 -2.50 -9.23 -2.03
N GLY A 420 -2.91 -9.64 -3.23
CA GLY A 420 -2.67 -10.96 -3.82
C GLY A 420 -1.22 -11.21 -4.23
N VAL A 421 -0.38 -10.20 -4.16
CA VAL A 421 1.08 -10.30 -4.29
C VAL A 421 1.71 -9.71 -3.03
N ASP A 422 2.66 -10.43 -2.46
CA ASP A 422 3.38 -10.02 -1.27
C ASP A 422 4.67 -9.28 -1.62
N ASN A 423 4.57 -8.01 -2.05
CA ASN A 423 5.75 -7.27 -2.49
C ASN A 423 6.89 -7.21 -1.45
N TRP A 424 6.57 -7.35 -0.16
CA TRP A 424 7.49 -7.03 0.94
C TRP A 424 7.63 -8.15 1.99
N GLY A 425 7.21 -9.37 1.69
CA GLY A 425 7.51 -10.56 2.51
C GLY A 425 6.73 -10.66 3.82
N ARG A 426 5.48 -10.18 3.87
CA ARG A 426 4.59 -10.30 5.03
C ARG A 426 3.85 -11.64 5.08
N GLN A 427 3.52 -12.22 3.93
CA GLN A 427 2.86 -13.49 3.79
C GLN A 427 3.93 -14.60 3.78
N SER A 428 3.79 -15.61 4.63
CA SER A 428 4.75 -16.71 4.72
C SER A 428 4.59 -17.72 3.58
N TRP A 429 4.81 -17.28 2.35
CA TRP A 429 4.80 -18.17 1.19
C TRP A 429 6.15 -18.87 1.06
N ALA A 430 6.16 -20.17 1.32
CA ALA A 430 7.35 -21.00 1.15
C ALA A 430 7.43 -21.50 -0.30
N CYS A 431 8.59 -21.30 -0.94
CA CYS A 431 8.92 -21.98 -2.19
C CYS A 431 9.05 -23.49 -1.91
N ARG A 432 8.31 -24.33 -2.65
CA ARG A 432 8.35 -25.79 -2.46
C ARG A 432 9.51 -26.48 -3.18
N ALA A 433 10.13 -25.83 -4.16
CA ALA A 433 11.31 -26.33 -4.88
C ALA A 433 12.08 -25.15 -5.50
N TYR A 434 13.39 -25.10 -5.28
CA TYR A 434 14.34 -24.24 -5.98
C TYR A 434 15.12 -25.06 -7.01
#